data_AF-A0A2J6Q692-F1
#
_entry.id   AF-A0A2J6Q692-F1
#
_cell.length_a   1.000
_cell.length_b   1.000
_cell.length_c   1.000
_cell.angle_alpha   90.00
_cell.angle_beta   90.00
_cell.angle_gamma   90.00
#
_symmetry.space_group_name_H-M   'P 1'
#
loop_
_entity.id
_entity.type
_entity.pdbx_description
1 polymer ?
#
loop_
_entity_poly.entity_id
_entity_poly.type
_entity_poly.pdbx_seq_one_letter_code
_entity_poly.pdbx_strand_id
1 'polypeptide(L)'
;KRRGSRDQTADISEDGGDEPTVEASAERQAERKRREARQRVITQYFDEQQFERYAAWRASRLPTATVRRIVNQTLSQSVPLPVVVAVQAAAKLFAGDMIEGARRVQSQWLEATGESQTGLPSPPAEGDGPAQRETRRGPLHPDHLREALRRHMLENSGGLVGELGLWQAQNHSGVERFGTKVGGKRLLK
;
A
#
# COMPACT_ATOMS: atom_id res chain seq x y z
N LYS A 1 -35.96 2.99 18.56
CA LYS A 1 -35.69 1.93 17.56
C LYS A 1 -34.39 2.24 16.83
N ARG A 2 -33.24 1.77 17.34
CA ARG A 2 -31.93 1.90 16.68
C ARG A 2 -31.77 0.74 15.70
N ARG A 3 -31.76 1.02 14.40
CA ARG A 3 -31.42 0.03 13.36
C ARG A 3 -29.93 -0.28 13.50
N GLY A 4 -29.61 -1.45 14.02
CA GLY A 4 -28.26 -1.99 13.98
C GLY A 4 -27.85 -2.17 12.53
N SER A 5 -26.82 -1.46 12.10
CA SER A 5 -26.12 -1.74 10.85
C SER A 5 -25.42 -3.08 11.02
N ARG A 6 -26.11 -4.14 10.61
CA ARG A 6 -25.53 -5.46 10.43
C ARG A 6 -24.56 -5.34 9.25
N ASP A 7 -23.29 -5.11 9.55
CA ASP A 7 -22.19 -5.21 8.59
C ASP A 7 -22.03 -6.68 8.18
N GLN A 8 -22.99 -7.13 7.38
CA GLN A 8 -22.84 -8.28 6.50
C GLN A 8 -22.28 -7.73 5.19
N THR A 9 -21.03 -7.30 5.22
CA THR A 9 -20.20 -7.36 4.02
C THR A 9 -19.86 -8.84 3.81
N ALA A 10 -20.87 -9.54 3.30
CA ALA A 10 -20.78 -10.87 2.77
C ALA A 10 -19.55 -10.97 1.88
N ASP A 11 -18.92 -12.14 1.95
CA ASP A 11 -17.98 -12.66 0.99
C ASP A 11 -18.23 -12.01 -0.37
N ILE A 12 -17.26 -11.24 -0.86
CA ILE A 12 -17.33 -10.69 -2.21
C ILE A 12 -17.20 -11.93 -3.09
N SER A 13 -18.33 -12.58 -3.34
CA SER A 13 -18.53 -13.50 -4.43
C SER A 13 -17.98 -12.78 -5.66
N GLU A 14 -16.87 -13.30 -6.17
CA GLU A 14 -16.45 -13.14 -7.55
C GLU A 14 -17.59 -13.65 -8.44
N ASP A 15 -18.67 -12.88 -8.56
CA ASP A 15 -19.68 -13.09 -9.57
C ASP A 15 -20.40 -11.77 -9.79
N GLY A 16 -19.89 -11.03 -10.77
CA GLY A 16 -20.40 -9.74 -11.17
C GLY A 16 -20.47 -9.69 -12.67
N GLY A 17 -21.45 -10.41 -13.24
CA GLY A 17 -22.09 -10.05 -14.51
C GLY A 17 -21.41 -10.49 -15.80
N ASP A 18 -21.09 -11.78 -15.92
CA ASP A 18 -21.05 -12.51 -17.20
C ASP A 18 -21.15 -13.99 -16.83
N GLU A 19 -22.15 -14.72 -17.32
CA GLU A 19 -22.21 -16.17 -17.08
C GLU A 19 -20.92 -16.80 -17.64
N PRO A 20 -20.02 -17.33 -16.79
CA PRO A 20 -18.85 -18.01 -17.29
C PRO A 20 -19.32 -19.31 -17.95
N THR A 21 -18.85 -19.58 -19.16
CA THR A 21 -18.95 -20.93 -19.74
C THR A 21 -18.49 -21.96 -18.71
N VAL A 22 -19.17 -23.09 -18.65
CA VAL A 22 -19.00 -24.10 -17.58
C VAL A 22 -17.53 -24.55 -17.44
N GLU A 23 -16.79 -24.55 -18.56
CA GLU A 23 -15.35 -24.85 -18.63
C GLU A 23 -14.48 -23.76 -17.97
N ALA A 24 -14.74 -22.48 -18.27
CA ALA A 24 -14.05 -21.35 -17.62
C ALA A 24 -14.35 -21.28 -16.12
N SER A 25 -15.53 -21.75 -15.69
CA SER A 25 -15.88 -21.88 -14.27
C SER A 25 -15.09 -23.00 -13.58
N ALA A 26 -14.89 -24.15 -14.24
CA ALA A 26 -14.13 -25.27 -13.70
C ALA A 26 -12.64 -24.94 -13.51
N GLU A 27 -12.01 -24.28 -14.48
CA GLU A 27 -10.61 -23.85 -14.39
C GLU A 27 -10.38 -22.83 -13.28
N ARG A 28 -11.25 -21.81 -13.17
CA ARG A 28 -11.22 -20.82 -12.09
C ARG A 28 -11.39 -21.47 -10.71
N GLN A 29 -12.30 -22.45 -10.60
CA GLN A 29 -12.48 -23.20 -9.36
C GLN A 29 -11.26 -24.06 -9.00
N ALA A 30 -10.62 -24.69 -9.99
CA ALA A 30 -9.40 -25.46 -9.78
C ALA A 30 -8.23 -24.56 -9.32
N GLU A 31 -8.09 -23.38 -9.91
CA GLU A 31 -7.07 -22.39 -9.52
C GLU A 31 -7.31 -21.89 -8.08
N ARG A 32 -8.55 -21.58 -7.71
CA ARG A 32 -8.92 -21.19 -6.34
C ARG A 32 -8.56 -22.28 -5.34
N LYS A 33 -8.90 -23.54 -5.63
CA LYS A 33 -8.53 -24.69 -4.76
C LYS A 33 -7.01 -24.84 -4.62
N ARG A 34 -6.24 -24.65 -5.70
CA ARG A 34 -4.77 -24.65 -5.65
C ARG A 34 -4.23 -23.51 -4.78
N ARG A 35 -4.78 -22.31 -4.91
CA ARG A 35 -4.39 -21.14 -4.10
C ARG A 35 -4.68 -21.37 -2.62
N GLU A 36 -5.85 -21.91 -2.29
CA GLU A 36 -6.21 -22.28 -0.93
C GLU A 36 -5.31 -23.38 -0.36
N ALA A 37 -5.00 -24.41 -1.14
CA ALA A 37 -4.10 -25.48 -0.71
C ALA A 37 -2.70 -24.93 -0.41
N ARG A 38 -2.14 -24.09 -1.29
CA ARG A 38 -0.87 -23.42 -1.07
C ARG A 38 -0.89 -22.56 0.19
N GLN A 39 -1.99 -21.85 0.42
CA GLN A 39 -2.16 -21.02 1.60
C GLN A 39 -2.23 -21.84 2.89
N ARG A 40 -2.97 -22.95 2.89
CA ARG A 40 -3.06 -23.89 4.03
C ARG A 40 -1.70 -24.45 4.43
N VAL A 41 -0.88 -24.85 3.45
CA VAL A 41 0.47 -25.37 3.69
C VAL A 41 1.37 -24.35 4.37
N ILE A 42 1.20 -23.06 4.10
CA ILE A 42 1.99 -22.01 4.77
C ILE A 42 1.44 -21.77 6.19
N THR A 43 0.12 -21.69 6.34
CA THR A 43 -0.53 -21.37 7.62
C THR A 43 -0.32 -22.44 8.69
N GLN A 44 -0.15 -23.72 8.33
CA GLN A 44 0.11 -24.80 9.30
C GLN A 44 1.49 -24.72 9.99
N TYR A 45 2.42 -23.95 9.43
CA TYR A 45 3.77 -23.78 10.00
C TYR A 45 3.95 -22.44 10.72
N PHE A 46 2.87 -21.70 10.97
CA PHE A 46 2.95 -20.42 11.68
C PHE A 46 2.96 -20.61 13.19
N ASP A 47 3.82 -19.82 13.84
CA ASP A 47 3.73 -19.58 15.29
C ASP A 47 2.44 -18.79 15.61
N GLU A 48 1.98 -18.84 16.85
CA GLU A 48 0.73 -18.17 17.28
C GLU A 48 0.72 -16.67 16.94
N GLN A 49 1.80 -15.96 17.26
CA GLN A 49 1.91 -14.52 16.93
C GLN A 49 1.98 -14.25 15.42
N GLN A 50 2.58 -15.15 14.64
CA GLN A 50 2.64 -15.01 13.18
C GLN A 50 1.24 -15.19 12.58
N PHE A 51 0.48 -16.15 13.10
CA PHE A 51 -0.89 -16.40 12.70
C PHE A 51 -1.79 -15.20 13.01
N GLU A 52 -1.69 -14.61 14.20
CA GLU A 52 -2.46 -13.41 14.56
C GLU A 52 -2.21 -12.23 13.61
N ARG A 53 -0.94 -11.93 13.31
CA ARG A 53 -0.57 -10.86 12.35
C ARG A 53 -1.13 -11.15 10.96
N TYR A 54 -1.00 -12.39 10.51
CA TYR A 54 -1.52 -12.83 9.21
C TYR A 54 -3.06 -12.74 9.16
N ALA A 55 -3.76 -13.15 10.23
CA ALA A 55 -5.21 -13.07 10.34
C ALA A 55 -5.69 -11.62 10.32
N ALA A 56 -5.03 -10.72 11.07
CA ALA A 56 -5.32 -9.28 11.06
C ALA A 56 -5.11 -8.67 9.66
N TRP A 57 -3.99 -9.00 8.99
CA TRP A 57 -3.76 -8.56 7.61
C TRP A 57 -4.83 -9.09 6.66
N ARG A 58 -5.23 -10.37 6.75
CA ARG A 58 -6.27 -10.94 5.89
C ARG A 58 -7.65 -10.30 6.13
N ALA A 59 -7.98 -9.99 7.38
CA ALA A 59 -9.24 -9.36 7.78
C ALA A 59 -9.33 -7.89 7.35
N SER A 60 -8.20 -7.16 7.32
CA SER A 60 -8.18 -5.75 6.92
C SER A 60 -8.65 -5.56 5.46
N ARG A 61 -9.69 -4.72 5.28
CA ARG A 61 -10.25 -4.38 3.96
C ARG A 61 -10.73 -2.94 3.94
N LEU A 62 -10.65 -2.29 2.78
CA LEU A 62 -11.21 -0.96 2.57
C LEU A 62 -12.69 -1.08 2.20
N PRO A 63 -13.62 -0.27 2.76
CA PRO A 63 -15.04 -0.38 2.45
C PRO A 63 -15.35 -0.09 0.96
N THR A 64 -16.04 -1.01 0.30
CA THR A 64 -16.36 -0.91 -1.15
C THR A 64 -17.16 0.34 -1.50
N ALA A 65 -18.08 0.76 -0.64
CA ALA A 65 -18.87 1.97 -0.86
C ALA A 65 -18.00 3.24 -0.84
N THR A 66 -17.04 3.32 0.09
CA THR A 66 -16.11 4.45 0.20
C THR A 66 -15.18 4.50 -1.00
N VAL A 67 -14.59 3.38 -1.40
CA VAL A 67 -13.69 3.34 -2.55
C VAL A 67 -14.45 3.68 -3.84
N ARG A 68 -15.64 3.10 -4.04
CA ARG A 68 -16.48 3.44 -5.20
C ARG A 68 -16.79 4.94 -5.26
N ARG A 69 -17.15 5.55 -4.14
CA ARG A 69 -17.42 6.99 -4.08
C ARG A 69 -16.21 7.81 -4.51
N ILE A 70 -15.02 7.50 -3.99
CA ILE A 70 -13.79 8.22 -4.32
C ILE A 70 -13.46 8.05 -5.82
N VAL A 71 -13.50 6.82 -6.33
CA VAL A 71 -13.18 6.54 -7.74
C VAL A 71 -14.17 7.26 -8.66
N ASN A 72 -15.47 7.21 -8.36
CA ASN A 72 -16.48 7.94 -9.13
C ASN A 72 -16.28 9.46 -9.07
N GLN A 73 -15.86 10.01 -7.93
CA GLN A 73 -15.56 11.43 -7.78
C GLN A 73 -14.33 11.85 -8.60
N THR A 74 -13.30 11.02 -8.66
CA THR A 74 -12.07 11.32 -9.42
C THR A 74 -12.28 11.20 -10.93
N LEU A 75 -13.00 10.17 -11.39
CA LEU A 75 -13.24 9.93 -12.81
C LEU A 75 -14.47 10.65 -13.35
N SER A 76 -15.30 11.22 -12.46
CA SER A 76 -16.62 11.78 -12.80
C SER A 76 -17.53 10.80 -13.57
N GLN A 77 -17.35 9.50 -13.35
CA GLN A 77 -18.06 8.41 -14.04
C GLN A 77 -18.52 7.34 -13.05
N SER A 78 -19.57 6.59 -13.40
CA SER A 78 -19.98 5.40 -12.63
C SER A 78 -19.06 4.23 -12.96
N VAL A 79 -18.41 3.68 -11.94
CA VAL A 79 -17.43 2.60 -12.11
C VAL A 79 -18.01 1.22 -11.73
N PRO A 80 -17.78 0.17 -12.53
CA PRO A 80 -18.25 -1.19 -12.24
C PRO A 80 -17.50 -1.85 -11.07
N LEU A 81 -18.08 -2.88 -10.45
CA LEU A 81 -17.53 -3.53 -9.24
C LEU A 81 -16.11 -4.11 -9.43
N PRO A 82 -15.76 -4.81 -10.52
CA PRO A 82 -14.42 -5.36 -10.70
C PRO A 82 -13.30 -4.30 -10.62
N VAL A 83 -13.55 -3.10 -11.13
CA VAL A 83 -12.61 -1.98 -11.06
C VAL A 83 -12.46 -1.48 -9.63
N VAL A 84 -13.55 -1.38 -8.87
CA VAL A 84 -13.50 -1.01 -7.45
C VAL A 84 -12.68 -2.01 -6.64
N VAL A 85 -12.83 -3.32 -6.91
CA VAL A 85 -12.05 -4.37 -6.26
C VAL A 85 -10.56 -4.27 -6.61
N ALA A 86 -10.23 -3.99 -7.87
CA ALA A 86 -8.85 -3.75 -8.29
C ALA A 86 -8.22 -2.55 -7.55
N VAL A 87 -8.96 -1.44 -7.44
CA VAL A 87 -8.51 -0.25 -6.70
C VAL A 87 -8.36 -0.53 -5.21
N GLN A 88 -9.28 -1.30 -4.59
CA GLN A 88 -9.14 -1.72 -3.19
C GLN A 88 -7.86 -2.54 -2.97
N ALA A 89 -7.55 -3.48 -3.86
CA ALA A 89 -6.35 -4.30 -3.77
C ALA A 89 -5.09 -3.43 -3.93
N ALA A 90 -5.04 -2.58 -4.95
CA ALA A 90 -3.92 -1.67 -5.19
C ALA A 90 -3.70 -0.71 -4.00
N ALA A 91 -4.77 -0.12 -3.47
CA ALA A 91 -4.69 0.79 -2.31
C ALA A 91 -4.24 0.07 -1.04
N LYS A 92 -4.66 -1.19 -0.82
CA LYS A 92 -4.20 -1.99 0.32
C LYS A 92 -2.71 -2.32 0.23
N LEU A 93 -2.23 -2.71 -0.97
CA LEU A 93 -0.81 -2.96 -1.21
C LEU A 93 0.01 -1.69 -1.01
N PHE A 94 -0.43 -0.58 -1.61
CA PHE A 94 0.21 0.73 -1.44
C PHE A 94 0.32 1.15 0.03
N ALA A 95 -0.77 1.03 0.81
CA ALA A 95 -0.73 1.34 2.23
C ALA A 95 0.27 0.44 2.99
N GLY A 96 0.35 -0.84 2.63
CA GLY A 96 1.34 -1.77 3.17
C GLY A 96 2.77 -1.33 2.88
N ASP A 97 3.08 -1.02 1.62
CA ASP A 97 4.41 -0.59 1.18
C ASP A 97 4.83 0.71 1.87
N MET A 98 3.90 1.66 2.04
CA MET A 98 4.13 2.92 2.73
C MET A 98 4.44 2.72 4.23
N ILE A 99 3.67 1.86 4.91
CA ILE A 99 3.88 1.54 6.33
C ILE A 99 5.21 0.82 6.52
N GLU A 100 5.51 -0.16 5.66
CA GLU A 100 6.73 -0.94 5.70
C GLU A 100 7.97 -0.06 5.39
N GLY A 101 7.85 0.82 4.39
CA GLY A 101 8.86 1.84 4.11
C GLY A 101 9.12 2.75 5.31
N ALA A 102 8.06 3.22 5.98
CA ALA A 102 8.20 4.04 7.18
C ALA A 102 8.83 3.28 8.36
N ARG A 103 8.52 1.98 8.51
CA ARG A 103 9.17 1.12 9.51
C ARG A 103 10.65 0.92 9.23
N ARG A 104 11.05 0.80 7.96
CA ARG A 104 12.47 0.76 7.55
C ARG A 104 13.20 2.07 7.88
N VAL A 105 12.59 3.22 7.58
CA VAL A 105 13.14 4.55 7.94
C VAL A 105 13.31 4.66 9.44
N GLN A 106 12.30 4.25 10.21
CA GLN A 106 12.36 4.22 11.67
C GLN A 106 13.53 3.34 12.15
N SER A 107 13.75 2.14 11.58
CA SER A 107 14.93 1.31 11.93
C SER A 107 16.23 2.09 11.77
N GLN A 108 16.39 2.70 10.60
CA GLN A 108 17.63 3.37 10.20
C GLN A 108 17.92 4.57 11.09
N TRP A 109 16.89 5.33 11.46
CA TRP A 109 17.04 6.47 12.35
C TRP A 109 17.40 6.02 13.77
N LEU A 110 16.82 4.91 14.26
CA LEU A 110 17.20 4.35 15.56
C LEU A 110 18.63 3.85 15.60
N GLU A 111 19.07 3.18 14.54
CA GLU A 111 20.44 2.72 14.38
C GLU A 111 21.42 3.90 14.28
N ALA A 112 21.04 4.99 13.60
CA ALA A 112 21.89 6.16 13.42
C ALA A 112 21.98 7.04 14.69
N THR A 113 20.87 7.26 15.39
CA THR A 113 20.84 8.10 16.60
C THR A 113 21.28 7.33 17.84
N GLY A 114 21.22 5.99 17.83
CA GLY A 114 21.57 5.14 18.98
C GLY A 114 20.56 5.22 20.14
N GLU A 115 19.41 5.85 19.93
CA GLU A 115 18.38 6.05 20.96
C GLU A 115 17.35 4.91 20.95
N SER A 116 17.15 4.25 22.09
CA SER A 116 16.03 3.33 22.30
C SER A 116 14.74 4.12 22.54
N GLN A 117 13.79 4.06 21.61
CA GLN A 117 12.53 4.81 21.68
C GLN A 117 11.59 4.38 22.81
N THR A 118 11.77 3.16 23.35
CA THR A 118 10.83 2.63 24.34
C THR A 118 11.30 2.78 25.78
N GLY A 119 12.50 3.33 26.05
CA GLY A 119 13.08 3.43 27.39
C GLY A 119 13.31 2.09 28.11
N LEU A 120 12.80 1.00 27.55
CA LEU A 120 12.92 -0.37 27.99
C LEU A 120 14.14 -1.01 27.32
N PRO A 121 14.88 -1.86 28.04
CA PRO A 121 15.91 -2.68 27.41
C PRO A 121 15.27 -3.56 26.34
N SER A 122 15.97 -3.73 25.23
CA SER A 122 15.56 -4.70 24.21
C SER A 122 15.46 -6.08 24.90
N PRO A 123 14.33 -6.79 24.77
CA PRO A 123 14.22 -8.12 25.35
C PRO A 123 15.37 -8.98 24.80
N PRO A 124 16.02 -9.80 25.64
CA PRO A 124 17.04 -10.72 25.18
C PRO A 124 16.43 -11.59 24.08
N ALA A 125 17.22 -11.92 23.06
CA ALA A 125 16.76 -12.80 21.99
C ALA A 125 16.24 -14.09 22.63
N GLU A 126 14.95 -14.37 22.49
CA GLU A 126 14.40 -15.66 22.92
C GLU A 126 14.92 -16.73 21.95
N GLY A 127 15.98 -17.42 22.38
CA GLY A 127 16.65 -18.50 21.66
C GLY A 127 18.02 -18.14 21.07
N ASP A 128 18.79 -19.16 20.65
CA ASP A 128 20.10 -19.06 19.98
C ASP A 128 20.02 -18.50 18.54
N GLY A 129 18.91 -17.85 18.19
CA GLY A 129 18.72 -17.21 16.90
C GLY A 129 19.44 -15.85 16.81
N PRO A 130 19.74 -15.34 15.60
CA PRO A 130 20.21 -13.98 15.46
C PRO A 130 19.20 -13.04 16.11
N ALA A 131 19.68 -12.05 16.89
CA ALA A 131 18.83 -11.10 17.60
C ALA A 131 17.70 -10.61 16.68
N GLN A 132 16.46 -10.96 17.03
CA GLN A 132 15.31 -10.60 16.22
C GLN A 132 15.32 -9.08 16.05
N ARG A 133 15.55 -8.61 14.82
CA ARG A 133 15.73 -7.18 14.47
C ARG A 133 14.47 -6.33 14.68
N GLU A 134 13.40 -6.92 15.18
CA GLU A 134 12.30 -6.19 15.79
C GLU A 134 12.75 -5.66 17.15
N THR A 135 13.68 -4.70 17.11
CA THR A 135 13.90 -3.78 18.22
C THR A 135 12.55 -3.22 18.64
N ARG A 136 12.28 -3.13 19.95
CA ARG A 136 11.05 -2.49 20.46
C ARG A 136 11.00 -1.07 19.90
N ARG A 137 10.14 -0.88 18.91
CA ARG A 137 9.98 0.39 18.19
C ARG A 137 8.85 1.18 18.82
N GLY A 138 9.07 2.49 18.94
CA GLY A 138 7.98 3.42 19.26
C GLY A 138 6.93 3.50 18.14
N PRO A 139 5.87 4.30 18.35
CA PRO A 139 4.88 4.60 17.31
C PRO A 139 5.55 5.23 16.07
N LEU A 140 4.92 5.08 14.90
CA LEU A 140 5.38 5.74 13.68
C LEU A 140 5.12 7.25 13.77
N HIS A 141 6.17 8.06 13.64
CA HIS A 141 6.06 9.51 13.52
C HIS A 141 5.68 9.91 12.07
N PRO A 142 4.96 11.04 11.86
CA PRO A 142 4.70 11.58 10.53
C PRO A 142 5.94 11.74 9.64
N ASP A 143 7.11 12.03 10.22
CA ASP A 143 8.34 12.20 9.43
C ASP A 143 8.83 10.90 8.80
N HIS A 144 8.63 9.75 9.46
CA HIS A 144 8.95 8.45 8.85
C HIS A 144 8.10 8.20 7.59
N LEU A 145 6.83 8.60 7.63
CA LEU A 145 5.92 8.47 6.48
C LEU A 145 6.26 9.45 5.36
N ARG A 146 6.69 10.68 5.68
CA ARG A 146 7.16 11.66 4.69
C ARG A 146 8.42 11.17 3.97
N GLU A 147 9.38 10.64 4.72
CA GLU A 147 10.61 10.11 4.14
C GLU A 147 10.34 8.82 3.34
N ALA A 148 9.45 7.94 3.82
CA ALA A 148 9.00 6.79 3.05
C ALA A 148 8.34 7.21 1.73
N LEU A 149 7.49 8.25 1.74
CA LEU A 149 6.85 8.78 0.54
C LEU A 149 7.88 9.35 -0.43
N ARG A 150 8.85 10.11 0.08
CA ARG A 150 9.94 10.66 -0.73
C ARG A 150 10.73 9.55 -1.42
N ARG A 151 11.06 8.47 -0.70
CA ARG A 151 11.74 7.29 -1.26
C ARG A 151 10.89 6.57 -2.29
N HIS A 152 9.62 6.34 -1.98
CA HIS A 152 8.68 5.72 -2.92
C HIS A 152 8.55 6.53 -4.21
N MET A 153 8.42 7.85 -4.12
CA MET A 153 8.41 8.73 -5.28
C MET A 153 9.74 8.66 -6.06
N LEU A 154 10.88 8.58 -5.39
CA LEU A 154 12.18 8.48 -6.06
C LEU A 154 12.39 7.13 -6.76
N GLU A 155 12.08 6.04 -6.07
CA GLU A 155 12.12 4.66 -6.61
C GLU A 155 11.21 4.54 -7.84
N ASN A 156 10.00 5.11 -7.77
CA ASN A 156 9.07 5.13 -8.90
C ASN A 156 9.46 6.15 -9.99
N SER A 157 10.11 7.26 -9.62
CA SER A 157 10.60 8.26 -10.59
C SER A 157 11.80 7.77 -11.39
N GLY A 158 12.49 6.71 -10.95
CA GLY A 158 13.50 6.00 -11.74
C GLY A 158 12.97 5.39 -13.04
N GLY A 159 11.64 5.39 -13.25
CA GLY A 159 10.98 4.97 -14.49
C GLY A 159 10.26 6.08 -15.27
N LEU A 160 10.28 7.35 -14.82
CA LEU A 160 9.62 8.46 -15.50
C LEU A 160 10.61 9.22 -16.41
N VAL A 161 10.84 8.68 -17.60
CA VAL A 161 11.52 9.39 -18.69
C VAL A 161 10.48 10.24 -19.45
N GLY A 162 10.54 11.58 -19.35
CA GLY A 162 9.70 12.49 -20.15
C GLY A 162 9.24 13.77 -19.45
N GLU A 163 8.38 14.55 -20.13
CA GLU A 163 7.88 15.88 -19.68
C GLU A 163 7.20 15.86 -18.30
N LEU A 164 6.53 14.76 -17.93
CA LEU A 164 5.81 14.66 -16.65
C LEU A 164 6.77 14.62 -15.45
N GLY A 165 7.95 13.98 -15.61
CA GLY A 165 8.99 13.95 -14.59
C GLY A 165 9.64 15.33 -14.39
N LEU A 166 9.86 16.06 -15.48
CA LEU A 166 10.35 17.45 -15.47
C LEU A 166 9.34 18.38 -14.77
N TRP A 167 8.04 18.24 -15.07
CA TRP A 167 6.98 19.03 -14.45
C TRP A 167 6.85 18.77 -12.94
N GLN A 168 6.93 17.51 -12.51
CA GLN A 168 6.92 17.17 -11.08
C GLN A 168 8.15 17.73 -10.35
N ALA A 169 9.35 17.61 -10.92
CA ALA A 169 10.56 18.21 -10.36
C ALA A 169 10.45 19.74 -10.24
N GLN A 170 9.85 20.40 -11.23
CA GLN A 170 9.63 21.85 -11.26
C GLN A 170 8.62 22.32 -10.20
N ASN A 171 7.59 21.52 -9.91
CA ASN A 171 6.60 21.85 -8.88
C ASN A 171 7.14 21.74 -7.45
N HIS A 172 8.13 20.87 -7.21
CA HIS A 172 8.70 20.66 -5.88
C HIS A 172 9.87 21.58 -5.57
N SER A 173 10.67 22.00 -6.56
CA SER A 173 11.87 22.82 -6.33
C SER A 173 11.58 24.32 -6.17
N GLY A 174 10.38 24.79 -6.53
CA GLY A 174 9.92 26.17 -6.30
C GLY A 174 10.72 27.29 -7.00
N VAL A 175 11.82 26.98 -7.68
CA VAL A 175 12.81 27.98 -8.14
C VAL A 175 12.72 28.32 -9.64
N GLU A 176 11.89 27.63 -10.44
CA GLU A 176 11.83 27.91 -11.89
C GLU A 176 10.37 28.07 -12.35
N ARG A 177 9.64 29.06 -11.80
CA ARG A 177 8.30 29.45 -12.33
C ARG A 177 8.36 30.31 -13.59
N PHE A 178 9.56 30.70 -14.01
CA PHE A 178 9.76 31.47 -15.23
C PHE A 178 10.57 30.60 -16.18
N GLY A 179 9.94 30.13 -17.26
CA GLY A 179 10.72 29.62 -18.38
C GLY A 179 11.79 30.65 -18.73
N THR A 180 13.02 30.21 -18.99
CA THR A 180 14.08 31.07 -19.51
C THR A 180 13.47 31.90 -20.63
N LYS A 181 13.35 33.22 -20.42
CA LYS A 181 12.80 34.13 -21.42
C LYS A 181 13.54 33.87 -22.72
N VAL A 182 12.91 33.15 -23.65
CA VAL A 182 13.44 32.96 -24.98
C VAL A 182 13.44 34.36 -25.57
N GLY A 183 14.62 34.98 -25.62
CA GLY A 183 14.81 36.34 -26.06
C GLY A 183 14.17 36.50 -27.43
N GLY A 184 12.99 37.13 -27.45
CA GLY A 184 12.26 37.41 -28.67
C GLY A 184 13.16 38.19 -29.61
N LYS A 185 13.34 37.66 -30.83
CA LYS A 185 14.07 38.35 -31.89
C LYS A 185 13.39 39.71 -32.12
N ARG A 186 14.12 40.79 -31.89
CA ARG A 186 13.67 42.16 -32.21
C ARG A 186 13.41 42.23 -33.71
N LEU A 187 12.13 42.24 -34.07
CA LEU A 187 11.68 42.67 -35.37
C LEU A 187 11.67 44.20 -35.32
N LEU A 188 12.41 44.81 -36.26
CA LEU A 188 12.60 46.24 -36.48
C LEU A 188 13.90 46.83 -35.88
N LYS A 189 14.62 47.54 -36.75
CA LYS A 189 15.89 48.26 -36.53
C LYS A 189 15.63 49.67 -36.03
#